data_AF-A0A811GGI1-F1
#
_entry.id   AF-A0A811GGI1-F1
#
_cell.length_a   1.000
_cell.length_b   1.000
_cell.length_c   1.000
_cell.angle_alpha   90.00
_cell.angle_beta   90.00
_cell.angle_gamma   90.00
#
_symmetry.space_group_name_H-M   'P 1'
#
loop_
_entity.id
_entity.type
_entity.pdbx_description
1 polymer ?
#
loop_
_entity_poly.entity_id
_entity_poly.type
_entity_poly.pdbx_seq_one_letter_code
_entity_poly.pdbx_strand_id
1 'polypeptide(L)' 'MSCLKQHPAGALVISHDRALLDEMQHIYALNEHGLSHYTGNYSHYVEQMQLQTEALQQALQQDQRELKQLKHQQQ' A
#
# COMPACT_ATOMS: atom_id res chain seq x y z
N MET A 1 -18.66 -11.20 14.93
CA MET A 1 -17.69 -10.07 14.85
C MET A 1 -17.86 -8.99 15.92
N SER A 2 -18.97 -8.95 16.68
CA SER A 2 -19.22 -7.97 17.76
C SER A 2 -18.17 -7.96 18.88
N CYS A 3 -17.67 -9.14 19.29
CA CYS A 3 -16.78 -9.27 20.43
C CYS A 3 -15.39 -8.63 20.24
N LEU A 4 -14.85 -8.59 19.02
CA LEU A 4 -13.53 -8.01 18.77
C LEU A 4 -13.54 -6.48 18.85
N LYS A 5 -14.58 -5.84 18.29
CA LYS A 5 -14.74 -4.38 18.34
C LYS A 5 -15.04 -3.86 19.75
N GLN A 6 -15.60 -4.72 20.61
CA GLN A 6 -15.98 -4.37 21.98
C GLN A 6 -14.91 -4.72 23.03
N HIS A 7 -13.80 -5.34 22.63
CA HIS A 7 -12.76 -5.73 23.57
C HIS A 7 -11.99 -4.49 24.05
N PRO A 8 -11.93 -4.21 25.36
CA PRO A 8 -11.41 -2.95 25.89
C PRO A 8 -9.91 -2.73 25.65
N ALA A 9 -9.14 -3.81 25.46
CA ALA A 9 -7.71 -3.74 25.14
C ALA A 9 -7.40 -3.66 23.63
N GLY A 10 -8.43 -3.70 22.78
CA GLY A 10 -8.27 -3.89 21.34
C GLY A 10 -7.85 -5.32 20.97
N ALA A 11 -7.50 -5.52 19.70
CA ALA A 11 -7.06 -6.81 19.15
C ALA A 11 -6.01 -6.59 18.05
N LEU A 12 -5.02 -7.50 17.99
CA LEU A 12 -4.15 -7.65 16.84
C LEU A 12 -4.64 -8.86 16.04
N VAL A 13 -4.99 -8.64 14.77
CA VAL A 13 -5.55 -9.66 13.89
C VAL A 13 -4.61 -9.89 12.72
N ILE A 14 -4.20 -11.13 12.52
CA ILE A 14 -3.45 -11.58 11.34
C ILE A 14 -4.35 -12.57 10.60
N SER A 15 -4.73 -12.24 9.37
CA SER A 15 -5.61 -13.08 8.56
C SER A 15 -5.34 -12.85 7.07
N HIS A 16 -5.69 -13.84 6.26
CA HIS A 16 -5.78 -13.69 4.80
C HIS A 16 -7.21 -13.39 4.32
N ASP A 17 -8.20 -13.42 5.23
CA ASP A 17 -9.59 -13.07 4.91
C ASP A 17 -9.74 -11.55 4.78
N ARG A 18 -9.97 -11.09 3.55
CA ARG A 18 -10.09 -9.67 3.22
C ARG A 18 -11.33 -9.04 3.85
N ALA A 19 -12.45 -9.77 3.95
CA ALA A 19 -13.67 -9.23 4.55
C ALA A 19 -13.47 -8.96 6.04
N LEU A 20 -12.72 -9.82 6.72
CA LEU A 20 -12.32 -9.61 8.11
C LEU A 20 -11.40 -8.40 8.27
N LEU A 21 -10.39 -8.28 7.40
CA LEU A 21 -9.45 -7.15 7.45
C LEU A 21 -10.11 -5.81 7.10
N ASP A 22 -11.18 -5.84 6.30
CA ASP A 22 -11.92 -4.64 5.93
C ASP A 22 -12.73 -4.03 7.10
N GLU A 23 -12.95 -4.82 8.15
CA GLU A 23 -13.58 -4.37 9.39
C GLU A 23 -12.58 -3.70 10.37
N MET A 24 -11.29 -3.71 10.06
CA MET A 24 -10.23 -3.14 10.89
C MET A 24 -10.03 -1.65 10.63
N GLN A 25 -9.55 -0.94 11.64
CA GLN A 25 -9.33 0.52 11.58
C GLN A 25 -7.91 0.90 11.14
N HIS A 26 -6.99 -0.06 11.24
CA HIS A 26 -5.57 0.09 10.95
C HIS A 26 -5.06 -1.16 10.25
N ILE A 27 -4.19 -0.98 9.26
CA ILE A 27 -3.50 -2.05 8.56
C ILE A 27 -1.99 -1.88 8.74
N TYR A 28 -1.34 -2.94 9.19
CA TYR A 28 0.11 -3.03 9.22
C TYR A 28 0.55 -4.02 8.14
N ALA A 29 1.13 -3.52 7.06
CA ALA A 29 1.59 -4.33 5.94
C ALA A 29 3.07 -4.64 6.11
N LEU A 30 3.41 -5.92 6.16
CA LEU A 30 4.78 -6.40 6.22
C LEU A 30 5.27 -6.73 4.81
N ASN A 31 6.44 -6.21 4.44
CA ASN A 31 7.13 -6.54 3.21
C ASN A 31 8.64 -6.73 3.48
N GLU A 32 9.42 -6.96 2.42
CA GLU A 32 10.87 -7.18 2.49
C GLU A 32 11.66 -6.00 3.12
N HIS A 33 11.09 -4.79 3.09
CA HIS A 33 11.68 -3.57 3.65
C HIS A 33 11.22 -3.29 5.09
N GLY A 34 10.33 -4.10 5.65
CA GLY A 34 9.84 -3.97 7.02
C GLY A 34 8.32 -3.76 7.10
N LEU A 35 7.88 -3.16 8.20
CA LEU A 35 6.47 -2.98 8.54
C LEU A 35 6.02 -1.54 8.26
N SER A 36 5.01 -1.40 7.41
CA SER A 36 4.38 -0.12 7.07
C SER A 36 3.00 -0.01 7.68
N HIS A 37 2.69 1.14 8.28
CA HIS A 37 1.39 1.41 8.89
C HIS A 37 0.50 2.26 7.97
N TYR A 38 -0.74 1.82 7.80
CA TYR A 38 -1.78 2.48 7.02
C TYR A 38 -3.02 2.69 7.91
N THR A 39 -3.57 3.89 7.88
CA THR A 39 -4.83 4.20 8.57
C THR A 39 -6.00 3.91 7.64
N GLY A 40 -7.06 3.34 8.19
CA GLY A 40 -8.18 2.84 7.41
C GLY A 40 -8.17 1.32 7.30
N ASN A 41 -9.13 0.80 6.55
CA ASN A 41 -9.34 -0.61 6.40
C ASN A 41 -8.47 -1.22 5.28
N TYR A 42 -8.66 -2.51 5.03
CA TYR A 42 -7.94 -3.22 3.98
C TYR A 42 -8.16 -2.61 2.58
N SER A 43 -9.38 -2.21 2.24
CA SER A 43 -9.68 -1.60 0.94
C SER A 43 -8.91 -0.28 0.72
N HIS A 44 -8.88 0.60 1.73
CA HIS A 44 -8.09 1.83 1.67
C HIS A 44 -6.58 1.54 1.53
N TYR A 45 -6.08 0.53 2.23
CA TYR A 45 -4.68 0.10 2.07
C TYR A 45 -4.38 -0.30 0.62
N VAL A 46 -5.23 -1.12 0.00
CA VAL A 46 -5.05 -1.56 -1.40
C VAL A 46 -5.09 -0.38 -2.36
N GLU A 47 -6.03 0.54 -2.20
CA GLU A 47 -6.11 1.76 -3.01
C GLU A 47 -4.84 2.60 -2.90
N GLN A 48 -4.36 2.86 -1.68
CA GLN A 48 -3.14 3.62 -1.47
C GLN A 48 -1.91 2.91 -2.08
N MET A 49 -1.82 1.59 -1.95
CA MET A 49 -0.75 0.79 -2.60
C MET A 49 -0.80 0.93 -4.12
N GLN A 50 -1.99 0.85 -4.71
CA GLN A 50 -2.16 0.99 -6.15
C GLN A 50 -1.73 2.37 -6.64
N LEU A 51 -2.16 3.44 -5.97
CA LEU A 51 -1.75 4.81 -6.30
C LEU A 51 -0.23 5.00 -6.19
N GLN A 52 0.40 4.45 -5.16
CA GLN A 52 1.86 4.49 -4.99
C GLN A 52 2.58 3.76 -6.14
N THR A 53 2.06 2.60 -6.54
CA THR A 53 2.63 1.80 -7.64
C THR A 53 2.52 2.52 -8.97
N GLU A 54 1.34 3.09 -9.27
CA GLU A 54 1.09 3.83 -10.50
C GLU A 54 1.97 5.09 -10.59
N ALA A 55 2.09 5.84 -9.50
CA ALA A 55 2.97 7.01 -9.43
C ALA A 55 4.44 6.64 -9.70
N LEU A 56 4.93 5.55 -9.10
CA LEU A 56 6.29 5.06 -9.32
C LEU A 56 6.51 4.65 -10.77
N GLN A 57 5.55 3.94 -11.38
CA GLN A 57 5.64 3.55 -12.79
C GLN A 57 5.67 4.77 -13.73
N GLN A 58 4.86 5.79 -13.45
CA GLN A 58 4.85 7.03 -14.24
C GLN A 58 6.19 7.78 -14.15
N ALA A 59 6.77 7.89 -12.95
CA ALA A 59 8.08 8.50 -12.75
C ALA A 59 9.17 7.76 -13.55
N LEU A 60 9.22 6.42 -13.44
CA LEU A 60 10.18 5.60 -14.20
C LEU A 60 10.03 5.78 -15.71
N GLN A 61 8.80 5.84 -16.22
CA GLN A 61 8.57 6.09 -17.65
C GLN A 61 9.05 7.47 -18.09
N GLN A 62 8.89 8.48 -17.24
CA GLN A 62 9.37 9.84 -17.51
C GLN A 62 10.90 9.86 -17.57
N ASP A 63 11.59 9.29 -16.58
CA ASP A 63 13.05 9.21 -16.53
C ASP A 63 13.60 8.47 -17.75
N GLN A 64 12.96 7.37 -18.15
CA GLN A 64 13.34 6.63 -19.36
C GLN A 64 13.18 7.46 -20.65
N ARG A 65 12.13 8.28 -20.75
CA ARG A 65 11.91 9.16 -21.91
C ARG A 65 12.99 10.24 -21.97
N GLU A 66 13.30 10.87 -20.84
CA GLU A 66 14.34 11.90 -20.75
C GLU A 66 15.72 11.35 -21.12
N LEU A 67 16.09 10.18 -20.56
CA LEU A 67 17.34 9.51 -20.90
C LEU A 67 17.46 9.18 -22.39
N LYS A 68 16.36 8.80 -23.06
CA LYS A 68 16.35 8.55 -24.50
C LYS A 68 16.57 9.85 -25.30
N GLN A 69 15.95 10.95 -24.89
CA GLN A 69 16.10 12.25 -25.54
C GLN A 69 17.54 12.79 -25.41
N LEU A 70 18.12 12.74 -24.20
CA LEU A 70 19.50 13.15 -23.96
C LEU A 70 20.49 12.36 -24.80
N LYS A 71 20.28 11.04 -24.93
CA LYS A 71 21.12 10.19 -25.81
C LYS A 71 21.00 10.55 -27.28
N HIS A 72 19.81 10.93 -27.74
CA HIS A 72 19.60 11.37 -29.13
C HIS A 72 20.23 12.75 -29.40
N GLN A 73 20.28 13.64 -28.42
CA GLN A 73 20.89 14.98 -28.58
C GLN A 73 22.42 14.97 -28.59
N GLN A 74 23.06 13.91 -28.09
CA GLN A 74 24.51 13.75 -28.08
C GLN A 74 25.07 13.01 -29.31
N GLN A 75 24.20 12.61 -30.25
CA GLN A 75 24.56 11.99 -31.54
C GLN A 75 24.39 13.00 -32.67
#